data_AF-A0A258KMY2-F1
#
_entry.id   AF-A0A258KMY2-F1
#
_cell.length_a   1.000
_cell.length_b   1.000
_cell.length_c   1.000
_cell.angle_alpha   90.00
_cell.angle_beta   90.00
_cell.angle_gamma   90.00
#
_symmetry.space_group_name_H-M   'P 1'
#
loop_
_entity.id
_entity.type
_entity.pdbx_description
1 polymer ?
#
loop_
_entity_poly.entity_id
_entity_poly.type
_entity_poly.pdbx_seq_one_letter_code
_entity_poly.pdbx_strand_id
1 'polypeptide(L)'
;GELVRIGPENCYIGEAPANTVAFGSLPLVHRLVYVVVGIVRAIPILMIFWSLRALFRLYASGEVFSRSAAVRFGAIGGWLCAYAVSPFLCHLALSATGYEIDKNWAHMASLQAFVLGLLVLVIGQVMQVGREIEEDRESFV
;
A
#
# COMPACT_ATOMS: atom_id res chain seq x y z
N GLY A 1 17.95 20.80 3.53
CA GLY A 1 18.16 19.39 3.92
C GLY A 1 18.13 19.17 5.43
N GLU A 2 18.13 20.23 6.24
CA GLU A 2 18.10 20.14 7.72
C GLU A 2 16.70 19.87 8.30
N LEU A 3 15.65 20.23 7.56
CA LEU A 3 14.25 20.03 7.96
C LEU A 3 13.81 18.55 7.92
N VAL A 4 14.49 17.68 7.17
CA VAL A 4 14.12 16.26 7.08
C VAL A 4 15.20 15.47 7.80
N ARG A 5 14.82 14.78 8.88
CA ARG A 5 15.73 14.02 9.73
C ARG A 5 15.27 12.56 9.81
N ILE A 6 16.21 11.63 9.67
CA ILE A 6 15.94 10.19 9.75
C ILE A 6 16.49 9.69 11.08
N GLY A 7 15.61 9.11 11.89
CA GLY A 7 15.96 8.40 13.11
C GLY A 7 15.71 6.90 12.99
N PRO A 8 16.12 6.13 14.00
CA PRO A 8 15.94 4.68 14.01
C PRO A 8 14.50 4.19 14.16
N GLU A 9 13.56 5.10 14.45
CA GLU A 9 12.14 4.77 14.57
C GLU A 9 11.28 5.38 13.46
N ASN A 10 11.63 6.57 12.95
CA ASN A 10 10.82 7.31 11.98
C ASN A 10 11.61 8.39 11.24
N CYS A 11 10.99 8.91 10.17
CA CYS A 11 11.40 10.15 9.51
C CYS A 11 10.62 11.34 10.12
N TYR A 12 11.34 12.42 10.42
CA TYR A 12 10.81 13.61 11.08
C TYR A 12 10.97 14.83 10.17
N ILE A 13 9.96 15.71 10.22
CA ILE A 13 10.00 17.02 9.58
C ILE A 13 10.08 18.08 10.68
N GLY A 14 11.17 18.84 10.73
CA GLY A 14 11.42 19.87 11.74
C GLY A 14 12.23 19.34 12.94
N GLU A 15 11.72 19.59 14.14
CA GLU A 15 12.34 19.13 15.39
C GLU A 15 12.33 17.61 15.45
N ALA A 16 13.50 17.01 15.67
CA ALA A 16 13.66 15.57 15.77
C ALA A 16 14.55 15.21 16.95
N PRO A 17 14.40 14.01 17.54
CA PRO A 17 15.24 13.57 18.65
C PRO A 17 16.74 13.56 18.31
N ALA A 18 17.59 13.65 19.33
CA ALA A 18 19.04 13.77 19.17
C ALA A 18 19.70 12.58 18.43
N ASN A 19 19.05 11.41 18.40
CA ASN A 19 19.51 10.21 17.69
C ASN A 19 19.16 10.20 16.19
N THR A 20 18.75 11.34 15.62
CA THR A 20 18.40 11.47 14.20
C THR A 20 19.50 12.14 13.40
N VAL A 21 19.70 11.71 12.15
CA VAL A 21 20.64 12.32 11.21
C VAL A 21 19.90 13.16 10.18
N ALA A 22 20.48 14.30 9.77
CA ALA A 22 19.89 15.10 8.71
C ALA A 22 19.93 14.32 7.39
N PHE A 23 18.83 14.31 6.64
CA PHE A 23 18.79 13.62 5.34
C PHE A 23 19.84 14.19 4.37
N GLY A 24 20.11 15.49 4.48
CA GLY A 24 21.13 16.17 3.68
C GLY A 24 22.57 15.74 3.98
N SER A 25 22.86 15.18 5.15
CA SER A 25 24.21 14.74 5.53
C SER A 25 24.54 13.32 5.04
N LEU A 26 23.57 12.60 4.49
CA LEU A 26 23.79 11.26 3.94
C LEU A 26 24.45 11.34 2.55
N PRO A 27 25.31 10.36 2.20
CA PRO A 27 25.85 10.21 0.84
C PRO A 27 24.74 10.21 -0.22
N LEU A 28 25.02 10.76 -1.40
CA LEU A 28 24.04 10.89 -2.49
C LEU A 28 23.37 9.54 -2.83
N VAL A 29 24.14 8.46 -2.85
CA VAL A 29 23.64 7.10 -3.12
C VAL A 29 22.64 6.66 -2.05
N HIS A 30 22.91 6.89 -0.76
CA HIS A 30 21.98 6.58 0.33
C HIS A 30 20.68 7.38 0.17
N ARG A 31 20.79 8.66 -0.16
CA ARG A 31 19.62 9.52 -0.38
C ARG A 31 18.75 8.99 -1.52
N LEU A 32 19.34 8.57 -2.63
CA LEU A 32 18.61 7.98 -3.75
C LEU A 32 17.90 6.68 -3.34
N VAL A 33 18.56 5.80 -2.59
CA VAL A 33 17.96 4.57 -2.08
C VAL A 33 16.73 4.88 -1.20
N TYR A 34 16.85 5.83 -0.26
CA TYR A 34 15.72 6.25 0.58
C TYR A 34 14.57 6.88 -0.20
N VAL A 35 14.87 7.65 -1.26
CA VAL A 35 13.84 8.19 -2.16
C VAL A 35 13.10 7.05 -2.87
N VAL A 36 13.83 6.06 -3.39
CA VAL A 36 13.23 4.89 -4.03
C VAL A 36 12.35 4.11 -3.04
N VAL A 37 12.82 3.88 -1.82
CA VAL A 37 12.03 3.25 -0.74
C VAL A 37 10.75 4.06 -0.46
N GLY A 38 10.86 5.38 -0.38
CA GLY A 38 9.71 6.26 -0.19
C GLY A 38 8.68 6.13 -1.33
N ILE A 39 9.13 6.11 -2.58
CA ILE A 39 8.28 5.92 -3.76
C ILE A 39 7.59 4.55 -3.70
N VAL A 40 8.34 3.48 -3.44
CA VAL A 40 7.81 2.10 -3.35
C VAL A 40 6.73 1.99 -2.28
N ARG A 41 6.91 2.65 -1.13
CA ARG A 41 5.91 2.67 -0.05
C ARG A 41 4.70 3.56 -0.37
N ALA A 42 4.87 4.62 -1.16
CA ALA A 42 3.78 5.53 -1.54
C ALA A 42 2.88 4.97 -2.65
N ILE A 43 3.43 4.16 -3.58
CA ILE A 43 2.69 3.60 -4.72
C ILE A 43 1.41 2.86 -4.27
N PRO A 44 1.45 1.89 -3.33
CA PRO A 44 0.24 1.20 -2.88
C PRO A 44 -0.86 2.14 -2.37
N ILE A 45 -0.47 3.20 -1.64
CA ILE A 45 -1.41 4.18 -1.09
C ILE A 45 -2.12 4.91 -2.23
N LEU A 46 -1.37 5.42 -3.20
CA LEU A 46 -1.93 6.12 -4.37
C LEU A 46 -2.85 5.20 -5.18
N MET A 47 -2.48 3.93 -5.32
CA MET A 47 -3.26 2.96 -6.07
C MET A 47 -4.56 2.55 -5.36
N ILE A 48 -4.58 2.52 -4.02
CA ILE A 48 -5.81 2.35 -3.23
C ILE A 48 -6.77 3.51 -3.53
N PHE A 49 -6.32 4.76 -3.42
CA PHE A 49 -7.15 5.92 -3.70
C PHE A 49 -7.62 5.98 -5.15
N TRP A 50 -6.76 5.62 -6.10
CA TRP A 50 -7.13 5.55 -7.50
C TRP A 50 -8.20 4.48 -7.78
N SER A 51 -8.06 3.30 -7.15
CA SER A 51 -9.03 2.21 -7.26
C SER A 51 -10.37 2.57 -6.61
N LEU A 52 -10.36 3.23 -5.45
CA LEU A 52 -11.55 3.76 -4.79
C LEU A 52 -12.26 4.81 -5.66
N ARG A 53 -11.49 5.75 -6.24
CA ARG A 53 -12.05 6.75 -7.17
C ARG A 53 -12.71 6.08 -8.37
N ALA A 54 -12.09 5.06 -8.95
CA ALA A 54 -12.67 4.32 -10.06
C ALA A 54 -13.93 3.56 -9.64
N LEU A 55 -13.94 2.95 -8.46
CA LEU A 55 -15.11 2.24 -7.91
C LEU A 55 -16.28 3.19 -7.67
N PHE A 56 -16.05 4.34 -7.03
CA PHE A 56 -17.11 5.33 -6.79
C PHE A 56 -17.65 5.95 -8.07
N ARG A 57 -16.85 6.04 -9.13
CA ARG A 57 -17.36 6.44 -10.45
C ARG A 57 -18.34 5.42 -11.03
N LEU A 58 -18.09 4.12 -10.85
CA LEU A 58 -19.02 3.06 -11.27
C LEU A 58 -20.31 3.11 -10.43
N TYR A 59 -20.19 3.32 -9.12
CA TYR A 59 -21.36 3.46 -8.26
C TYR A 59 -22.19 4.71 -8.63
N ALA A 60 -21.55 5.82 -8.98
CA ALA A 60 -22.23 7.02 -9.44
C ALA A 60 -22.97 6.82 -10.78
N SER A 61 -22.56 5.87 -11.61
CA SER A 61 -23.27 5.48 -12.84
C SER A 61 -24.32 4.38 -12.62
N GLY A 62 -24.58 3.97 -11.37
CA GLY A 62 -25.53 2.92 -11.03
C GLY A 62 -24.99 1.49 -11.18
N GLU A 63 -23.72 1.32 -11.53
CA GLU A 63 -23.08 0.01 -11.69
C GLU A 63 -22.54 -0.53 -10.36
N VAL A 64 -23.42 -1.05 -9.52
CA VAL A 64 -23.05 -1.56 -8.18
C VAL A 64 -22.58 -3.02 -8.23
N PHE A 65 -23.24 -3.86 -9.04
CA PHE A 65 -22.98 -5.30 -9.15
C PHE A 65 -22.39 -5.69 -10.51
N SER A 66 -21.57 -4.83 -11.09
CA SER A 66 -20.87 -5.12 -12.35
C SER A 66 -19.56 -5.86 -12.11
N ARG A 67 -19.14 -6.66 -13.10
CA ARG A 67 -17.82 -7.30 -13.11
C ARG A 67 -16.69 -6.27 -12.94
N SER A 68 -16.85 -5.09 -13.53
CA SER A 68 -15.93 -3.96 -13.39
C SER A 68 -15.82 -3.48 -11.94
N ALA A 69 -16.94 -3.37 -11.21
CA ALA A 69 -16.93 -3.01 -9.79
C ALA A 69 -16.22 -4.08 -8.94
N ALA A 70 -16.49 -5.37 -9.18
CA ALA A 70 -15.87 -6.47 -8.44
C ALA A 70 -14.34 -6.55 -8.66
N VAL A 71 -13.87 -6.37 -9.91
CA VAL A 71 -12.43 -6.28 -10.22
C VAL A 71 -11.78 -5.10 -9.51
N ARG A 72 -12.43 -3.92 -9.48
CA ARG A 72 -11.91 -2.74 -8.78
C ARG A 72 -11.87 -2.94 -7.27
N PHE A 73 -12.85 -3.63 -6.71
CA PHE A 73 -12.89 -4.00 -5.30
C PHE A 73 -11.74 -4.95 -4.93
N GLY A 74 -11.51 -6.00 -5.73
CA GLY A 74 -10.37 -6.90 -5.57
C GLY A 74 -9.03 -6.17 -5.70
N ALA A 75 -8.91 -5.21 -6.63
CA ALA A 75 -7.70 -4.41 -6.77
C ALA A 75 -7.38 -3.60 -5.50
N ILE A 76 -8.38 -3.05 -4.81
CA ILE A 76 -8.19 -2.35 -3.52
C ILE A 76 -7.57 -3.31 -2.49
N GLY A 77 -8.11 -4.53 -2.38
CA GLY A 77 -7.57 -5.55 -1.47
C GLY A 77 -6.13 -5.93 -1.81
N GLY A 78 -5.82 -6.09 -3.11
CA GLY A 78 -4.46 -6.35 -3.58
C GLY A 78 -3.48 -5.23 -3.21
N TRP A 79 -3.88 -3.96 -3.37
CA TRP A 79 -3.06 -2.82 -2.99
C TRP A 79 -2.92 -2.64 -1.48
N LEU A 80 -3.92 -3.03 -0.68
CA LEU A 80 -3.81 -3.10 0.78
C LEU A 80 -2.79 -4.15 1.22
N CYS A 81 -2.79 -5.32 0.60
CA CYS A 81 -1.76 -6.34 0.84
C CYS A 81 -0.37 -5.84 0.44
N ALA A 82 -0.24 -5.20 -0.74
CA ALA A 82 1.01 -4.61 -1.19
C ALA A 82 1.49 -3.51 -0.23
N TYR A 83 0.58 -2.67 0.27
CA TYR A 83 0.88 -1.65 1.28
C TYR A 83 1.44 -2.30 2.56
N ALA A 84 0.81 -3.36 3.07
CA ALA A 84 1.24 -4.04 4.28
C ALA A 84 2.60 -4.74 4.15
N VAL A 85 2.92 -5.29 2.97
CA VAL A 85 4.18 -6.01 2.71
C VAL A 85 5.31 -5.06 2.30
N SER A 86 5.00 -3.87 1.80
CA SER A 86 6.01 -2.91 1.32
C SER A 86 7.07 -2.51 2.36
N PRO A 87 6.79 -2.31 3.66
CA PRO A 87 7.80 -1.98 4.66
C PRO A 87 8.77 -3.14 4.87
N PHE A 88 8.29 -4.38 4.85
CA PHE A 88 9.11 -5.58 5.00
C PHE A 88 10.07 -5.74 3.82
N LEU A 89 9.58 -5.60 2.58
CA LEU A 89 10.42 -5.68 1.38
C LEU A 89 11.48 -4.57 1.36
N CYS A 90 11.11 -3.35 1.75
CA CYS A 90 12.05 -2.25 1.83
C CYS A 90 13.11 -2.49 2.91
N HIS A 91 12.71 -2.99 4.07
CA HIS A 91 13.64 -3.37 5.14
C HIS A 91 14.60 -4.46 4.70
N LEU A 92 14.10 -5.52 4.04
CA LEU A 92 14.94 -6.61 3.51
C LEU A 92 15.96 -6.10 2.47
N ALA A 93 15.54 -5.18 1.60
CA ALA A 93 16.45 -4.58 0.62
C ALA A 93 17.51 -3.69 1.27
N LEU A 94 17.13 -2.91 2.29
CA LEU A 94 18.06 -2.04 3.02
C LEU A 94 19.03 -2.83 3.91
N SER A 95 18.57 -3.90 4.55
CA SER A 95 19.41 -4.76 5.39
C SER A 95 20.45 -5.50 4.55
N ALA A 96 20.08 -5.97 3.36
CA ALA A 96 21.01 -6.59 2.41
C ALA A 96 22.12 -5.64 1.91
N THR A 97 21.91 -4.32 1.96
CA THR A 97 22.88 -3.30 1.52
C THR A 97 23.67 -2.68 2.67
N GLY A 98 23.34 -3.00 3.93
CA GLY A 98 23.95 -2.39 5.11
C GLY A 98 23.54 -0.93 5.33
N TYR A 99 22.49 -0.44 4.66
CA TYR A 99 21.98 0.93 4.75
C TYR A 99 20.80 1.06 5.70
N GLU A 100 20.62 0.09 6.58
CA GLU A 100 19.53 0.02 7.52
C GLU A 100 19.75 1.00 8.69
N ILE A 101 19.07 2.15 8.62
CA ILE A 101 19.01 3.11 9.75
C ILE A 101 17.76 2.86 10.61
N ASP A 102 16.67 2.36 10.02
CA ASP A 102 15.37 2.16 10.66
C ASP A 102 15.15 0.68 11.01
N LYS A 103 15.05 0.39 12.32
CA LYS A 103 14.92 -0.97 12.86
C LYS A 103 13.47 -1.35 13.19
N ASN A 104 12.54 -0.40 13.20
CA ASN A 104 11.17 -0.64 13.64
C ASN A 104 10.22 -0.81 12.46
N TRP A 105 10.38 -1.92 11.73
CA TRP A 105 9.70 -2.14 10.45
C TRP A 105 8.32 -2.81 10.59
N ALA A 106 8.06 -3.51 11.70
CA ALA A 106 6.85 -4.28 11.93
C ALA A 106 5.91 -3.60 12.92
N HIS A 107 5.05 -2.71 12.42
CA HIS A 107 3.96 -2.14 13.21
C HIS A 107 2.69 -3.00 13.13
N MET A 108 1.94 -3.07 14.24
CA MET A 108 0.60 -3.70 14.31
C MET A 108 -0.33 -3.21 13.18
N ALA A 109 -0.17 -1.95 12.76
CA ALA A 109 -0.89 -1.36 11.63
C ALA A 109 -0.67 -2.10 10.30
N SER A 110 0.52 -2.63 10.04
CA SER A 110 0.82 -3.42 8.83
C SER A 110 0.07 -4.75 8.85
N LEU A 111 -0.02 -5.41 10.01
CA LEU A 111 -0.80 -6.64 10.18
C LEU A 111 -2.30 -6.38 9.97
N GLN A 112 -2.83 -5.31 10.57
CA GLN A 112 -4.23 -4.92 10.38
C GLN A 112 -4.54 -4.61 8.91
N ALA A 113 -3.66 -3.88 8.23
CA ALA A 113 -3.81 -3.57 6.81
C ALA A 113 -3.74 -4.83 5.93
N PHE A 114 -2.90 -5.81 6.28
CA PHE A 114 -2.81 -7.09 5.58
C PHE A 114 -4.09 -7.90 5.73
N VAL A 115 -4.59 -8.04 6.96
CA VAL A 115 -5.86 -8.75 7.23
C VAL A 115 -7.03 -8.07 6.50
N LEU A 116 -7.11 -6.74 6.56
CA LEU A 116 -8.13 -5.99 5.83
C LEU A 116 -8.02 -6.22 4.31
N GLY A 117 -6.80 -6.18 3.76
CA GLY A 117 -6.55 -6.45 2.34
C GLY A 117 -7.02 -7.83 1.90
N LEU A 118 -6.74 -8.86 2.69
CA LEU A 118 -7.21 -10.22 2.44
C LEU A 118 -8.74 -10.31 2.49
N LEU A 119 -9.39 -9.69 3.48
CA LEU A 119 -10.85 -9.67 3.57
C LEU A 119 -11.47 -8.99 2.33
N VAL A 120 -10.93 -7.84 1.92
CA VAL A 120 -11.40 -7.11 0.74
C VAL A 120 -11.20 -7.93 -0.54
N LEU A 121 -10.09 -8.66 -0.67
CA LEU A 121 -9.84 -9.59 -1.77
C LEU A 121 -10.90 -10.70 -1.82
N VAL A 122 -11.15 -11.36 -0.68
CA VAL A 122 -12.15 -12.43 -0.59
C VAL A 122 -13.54 -11.91 -0.95
N ILE A 123 -13.92 -10.73 -0.46
CA ILE A 123 -15.19 -10.09 -0.82
C ILE A 123 -15.26 -9.84 -2.33
N GLY A 124 -14.18 -9.31 -2.92
CA GLY A 124 -14.09 -9.11 -4.37
C GLY A 124 -14.27 -10.41 -5.17
N GLN A 125 -13.69 -11.52 -4.69
CA GLN A 125 -13.87 -12.85 -5.31
C GLN A 125 -15.32 -13.34 -5.16
N VAL A 126 -15.93 -13.21 -4.00
CA VAL A 126 -17.33 -13.59 -3.76
C VAL A 126 -18.28 -12.78 -4.66
N MET A 127 -18.02 -11.48 -4.85
CA MET A 127 -18.79 -10.65 -5.78
C MET A 127 -18.66 -11.13 -7.24
N GLN A 128 -17.47 -11.58 -7.65
CA GLN A 128 -17.27 -12.14 -9.00
C GLN A 128 -18.04 -13.45 -9.18
N VAL A 129 -17.89 -14.40 -8.24
CA VAL A 129 -18.59 -15.70 -8.31
C VAL A 129 -20.10 -15.51 -8.24
N GLY A 130 -20.61 -14.64 -7.36
CA GLY A 130 -22.04 -14.35 -7.26
C GLY A 130 -22.61 -13.79 -8.56
N ARG A 131 -21.81 -13.03 -9.32
CA ARG A 131 -22.21 -12.51 -10.62
C ARG A 131 -22.19 -13.58 -11.70
N GLU A 132 -21.19 -14.45 -11.73
CA GLU A 132 -21.12 -15.58 -12.66
C GLU A 132 -22.36 -16.49 -12.51
N ILE A 133 -22.78 -16.77 -11.27
CA ILE A 133 -23.99 -17.54 -10.98
C ILE A 133 -25.26 -16.84 -11.51
N GLU A 134 -25.33 -15.51 -11.38
CA GLU A 134 -26.48 -14.72 -11.86
C GLU A 134 -26.53 -14.68 -13.40
N GLU A 135 -25.39 -14.51 -14.07
CA GLU A 135 -25.28 -14.53 -15.53
C GLU A 135 -25.61 -15.93 -16.10
N ASP A 136 -25.15 -17.00 -15.44
CA ASP A 136 -25.51 -18.37 -15.82
C ASP A 136 -27.03 -18.56 -15.73
N ARG A 137 -27.66 -18.10 -14.64
CA ARG A 137 -29.11 -18.20 -14.42
C ARG A 137 -29.91 -17.50 -15.52
N GLU A 138 -29.49 -16.31 -15.96
CA GLU A 138 -30.17 -15.57 -17.04
C GLU A 138 -30.02 -16.26 -18.41
N SER A 139 -28.95 -17.05 -18.63
CA SER A 139 -28.75 -17.77 -19.90
C SER A 139 -29.63 -19.03 -20.08
N PHE A 140 -30.18 -19.57 -18.98
CA PHE A 140 -31.02 -20.76 -18.98
C PHE A 140 -32.52 -20.47 -19.17
N VAL A 141 -32.93 -19.20 -19.25
CA VAL A 141 -34.34 -18.77 -19.43
C VAL A 141 -34.63 -18.43 -20.89
#